data_AF-A0A6V7KVZ4-F1
#
_entry.id   AF-A0A6V7KVZ4-F1
#
_cell.length_a   1.000
_cell.length_b   1.000
_cell.length_c   1.000
_cell.angle_alpha   90.00
_cell.angle_beta   90.00
_cell.angle_gamma   90.00
#
_symmetry.space_group_name_H-M   'P 1'
#
loop_
_entity.id
_entity.type
_entity.pdbx_description
1 polymer ?
#
loop_
_entity_poly.entity_id
_entity_poly.type
_entity_poly.pdbx_seq_one_letter_code
_entity_poly.pdbx_strand_id
1 'polypeptide(L)'
;SSDIVDCKLKLILGLIWTLILHYSISMPMWDGLEDYGPSKDQTPKQRLMNWIKSKLPEIPINNFTSDWNDGKAIGALVDAVAPGLCPDWQNWDPKDAAQNAAEAMNLADDWLNIPQ
;
A
#
# COMPACT_ATOMS: atom_id res chain seq x y z
N SER A 1 -20.59 -3.14 -23.73
CA SER A 1 -19.95 -1.85 -24.09
C SER A 1 -20.81 -0.65 -23.73
N SER A 2 -22.14 -0.79 -23.59
CA SER A 2 -23.03 0.32 -23.21
C SER A 2 -22.80 0.84 -21.79
N ASP A 3 -22.42 0.02 -20.80
CA ASP A 3 -22.29 0.48 -19.41
C ASP A 3 -21.24 1.58 -19.17
N ILE A 4 -20.19 1.62 -19.99
CA ILE A 4 -19.17 2.69 -19.98
C ILE A 4 -19.71 3.94 -20.66
N VAL A 5 -20.39 3.77 -21.79
CA VAL A 5 -20.99 4.84 -22.59
C VAL A 5 -22.16 5.50 -21.83
N ASP A 6 -22.89 4.71 -21.04
CA ASP A 6 -24.04 5.11 -20.22
C ASP A 6 -23.61 5.66 -18.85
N CYS A 7 -22.30 5.87 -18.61
CA CYS A 7 -21.76 6.44 -17.38
C CYS A 7 -22.22 5.74 -16.08
N LYS A 8 -22.37 4.41 -16.10
CA LYS A 8 -22.78 3.65 -14.91
C LYS A 8 -21.64 3.56 -13.90
N LEU A 9 -21.53 4.58 -13.04
CA LEU A 9 -20.44 4.78 -12.09
C LEU A 9 -20.04 3.52 -11.31
N LYS A 10 -21.00 2.78 -10.75
CA LYS A 10 -20.74 1.56 -9.98
C LYS A 10 -20.00 0.48 -10.81
N LEU A 11 -20.37 0.32 -12.08
CA LEU A 11 -19.75 -0.67 -12.97
C LEU A 11 -18.37 -0.18 -13.45
N ILE A 12 -18.23 1.12 -13.71
CA ILE A 12 -16.94 1.73 -14.07
C ILE A 12 -15.94 1.59 -12.91
N LEU A 13 -16.34 1.88 -11.68
CA LEU A 13 -15.50 1.67 -10.49
C LEU A 13 -15.14 0.20 -10.30
N GLY A 14 -16.10 -0.71 -10.50
CA GLY A 14 -15.83 -2.15 -10.46
C GLY A 14 -14.83 -2.62 -11.53
N LEU A 15 -14.90 -2.05 -12.73
CA LEU A 15 -13.94 -2.31 -13.80
C LEU A 15 -12.55 -1.78 -13.46
N ILE A 16 -12.45 -0.52 -13.01
CA ILE A 16 -11.17 0.08 -12.59
C ILE A 16 -10.54 -0.73 -11.45
N TRP A 17 -11.32 -1.11 -10.44
CA TRP A 17 -10.86 -1.96 -9.35
C TRP A 17 -10.33 -3.31 -9.83
N THR A 18 -11.02 -3.94 -10.78
CA THR A 18 -10.58 -5.20 -11.40
C THR A 18 -9.24 -5.03 -12.11
N LEU A 19 -9.06 -3.93 -12.83
CA LEU A 19 -7.80 -3.61 -13.52
C LEU A 19 -6.65 -3.36 -12.52
N ILE A 20 -6.89 -2.59 -11.46
CA ILE A 20 -5.91 -2.33 -10.40
C ILE A 20 -5.48 -3.65 -9.75
N LEU A 21 -6.44 -4.48 -9.30
CA LEU A 21 -6.14 -5.77 -8.68
C LEU A 21 -5.32 -6.69 -9.59
N HIS A 22 -5.65 -6.74 -10.88
CA HIS A 22 -4.99 -7.62 -11.82
C HIS A 22 -3.57 -7.14 -12.15
N TYR A 23 -3.44 -5.90 -12.63
CA TYR A 23 -2.18 -5.39 -13.17
C TYR A 23 -1.23 -4.84 -12.12
N SER A 24 -1.73 -4.29 -11.01
CA SER A 24 -0.87 -3.68 -9.98
C SER A 24 -0.51 -4.65 -8.85
N ILE A 25 -1.37 -5.64 -8.56
CA ILE A 25 -1.18 -6.53 -7.40
C ILE A 25 -0.93 -7.99 -7.81
N SER A 26 -1.71 -8.52 -8.75
CA SER A 26 -1.70 -9.95 -9.05
C SER A 26 -0.61 -10.36 -10.05
N MET A 27 -0.40 -9.57 -11.11
CA MET A 27 0.54 -9.89 -12.19
C MET A 27 2.03 -9.59 -11.89
N PRO A 28 2.41 -8.49 -11.20
CA PRO A 28 3.83 -8.15 -11.06
C PRO A 28 4.61 -9.19 -10.26
N MET A 29 5.90 -9.37 -10.57
CA MET A 29 6.83 -10.06 -9.67
C MET A 29 7.30 -9.08 -8.59
N TRP A 30 7.26 -9.51 -7.33
CA TRP A 30 7.56 -8.67 -6.18
C TRP A 30 8.88 -9.12 -5.58
N ASP A 31 9.77 -8.16 -5.35
CA ASP A 31 11.08 -8.41 -4.76
C ASP A 31 10.93 -8.93 -3.31
N GLY A 32 11.73 -9.93 -2.95
CA GLY A 32 11.68 -10.59 -1.63
C GLY A 32 10.53 -11.59 -1.41
N LEU A 33 9.71 -11.88 -2.42
CA LEU A 33 8.67 -12.93 -2.37
C LEU A 33 8.96 -14.10 -3.33
N GLU A 34 10.21 -14.28 -3.75
CA GLU A 34 10.61 -15.34 -4.70
C GLU A 34 10.29 -16.76 -4.19
N ASP A 35 10.40 -16.98 -2.88
CA ASP A 35 10.06 -18.25 -2.22
C ASP A 35 8.54 -18.43 -2.00
N TYR A 36 7.79 -17.32 -2.07
CA TYR A 36 6.33 -17.27 -2.02
C TYR A 36 5.74 -16.96 -3.40
N GLY A 37 6.31 -17.56 -4.47
CA GLY A 37 5.74 -17.52 -5.82
C GLY A 37 4.22 -17.77 -5.76
N PRO A 38 3.42 -17.17 -6.66
CA PRO A 38 1.97 -17.00 -6.51
C PRO A 38 1.34 -18.32 -6.08
N SER A 39 1.13 -18.46 -4.76
CA SER A 39 0.52 -19.64 -4.21
C SER A 39 -0.89 -19.62 -4.78
N LYS A 40 -1.33 -20.70 -5.43
CA LYS A 40 -2.63 -20.74 -6.13
C LYS A 40 -3.82 -20.34 -5.25
N ASP A 41 -3.62 -20.31 -3.93
CA ASP A 41 -4.63 -20.04 -2.91
C ASP A 41 -4.53 -18.66 -2.24
N GLN A 42 -3.51 -17.83 -2.55
CA GLN A 42 -3.41 -16.48 -1.96
C GLN A 42 -4.21 -15.45 -2.76
N THR A 43 -5.15 -14.79 -2.09
CA THR A 43 -5.85 -13.64 -2.69
C THR A 43 -4.88 -12.46 -2.89
N PRO A 44 -5.14 -11.56 -3.85
CA PRO A 44 -4.30 -10.36 -4.07
C PRO A 44 -4.17 -9.52 -2.79
N LYS A 45 -5.25 -9.46 -1.99
CA LYS A 45 -5.28 -8.79 -0.68
C LYS A 45 -4.29 -9.41 0.30
N GLN A 46 -4.27 -10.74 0.42
CA GLN A 46 -3.34 -11.45 1.30
C GLN A 46 -1.91 -11.29 0.82
N ARG A 47 -1.67 -11.35 -0.49
CA ARG A 47 -0.35 -11.15 -1.08
C ARG A 47 0.24 -9.79 -0.71
N LEU A 48 -0.52 -8.71 -0.92
CA LEU A 48 -0.10 -7.36 -0.53
C LEU A 48 0.12 -7.25 0.99
N MET A 49 -0.78 -7.82 1.79
CA MET A 49 -0.64 -7.82 3.26
C MET A 49 0.64 -8.53 3.72
N ASN A 50 0.95 -9.69 3.13
CA ASN A 50 2.14 -10.46 3.47
C ASN A 50 3.43 -9.71 3.13
N TRP A 51 3.45 -9.00 2.00
CA TRP A 51 4.60 -8.16 1.65
C TRP A 51 4.78 -6.98 2.63
N ILE A 52 3.69 -6.32 3.03
CA ILE A 52 3.79 -5.24 4.01
C ILE A 52 4.33 -5.78 5.33
N LYS A 53 3.84 -6.95 5.77
CA LYS A 53 4.33 -7.63 6.98
C LYS A 53 5.79 -8.04 6.88
N SER A 54 6.27 -8.43 5.69
CA SER A 54 7.69 -8.78 5.51
C SER A 54 8.60 -7.54 5.55
N LYS A 55 8.09 -6.37 5.14
CA LYS A 55 8.78 -5.08 5.28
C LYS A 55 8.72 -4.50 6.70
N LEU A 56 7.62 -4.74 7.42
CA LEU A 56 7.35 -4.19 8.75
C LEU A 56 7.13 -5.30 9.79
N PRO A 57 8.15 -6.13 10.09
CA PRO A 57 7.98 -7.26 11.00
C PRO A 57 7.64 -6.83 12.45
N GLU A 58 7.99 -5.61 12.83
CA GLU A 58 7.78 -5.08 14.19
C GLU A 58 6.41 -4.40 14.37
N ILE A 59 5.66 -4.14 13.28
CA ILE A 59 4.37 -3.43 13.33
C ILE A 59 3.24 -4.39 12.97
N PRO A 60 2.24 -4.59 13.85
CA PRO A 60 1.14 -5.51 13.61
C PRO A 60 0.10 -4.91 12.64
N ILE A 61 0.40 -4.88 11.34
CA ILE A 61 -0.55 -4.48 10.29
C ILE A 61 -1.45 -5.67 9.92
N ASN A 62 -2.76 -5.53 10.06
CA ASN A 62 -3.75 -6.59 9.80
C ASN A 62 -4.88 -6.16 8.86
N ASN A 63 -5.00 -4.87 8.56
CA ASN A 63 -5.97 -4.33 7.61
C ASN A 63 -5.39 -3.19 6.74
N PHE A 64 -6.19 -2.72 5.78
CA PHE A 64 -5.89 -1.59 4.89
C PHE A 64 -6.75 -0.36 5.24
N THR A 65 -7.16 -0.25 6.50
CA THR A 65 -8.04 0.82 6.99
C THR A 65 -7.48 1.39 8.29
N SER A 66 -7.96 0.93 9.45
CA SER A 66 -7.68 1.54 10.75
C SER A 66 -6.20 1.52 11.15
N ASP A 67 -5.44 0.53 10.69
CA ASP A 67 -4.02 0.38 11.07
C ASP A 67 -3.13 1.47 10.45
N TRP A 68 -3.66 2.24 9.50
CA TRP A 68 -2.97 3.30 8.79
C TRP A 68 -3.44 4.70 9.20
N ASN A 69 -4.46 4.79 10.05
CA ASN A 69 -5.16 6.04 10.36
C ASN A 69 -4.31 7.06 11.11
N ASP A 70 -3.26 6.65 11.82
CA ASP A 70 -2.37 7.56 12.56
C ASP A 70 -1.18 8.06 11.73
N GLY A 71 -1.05 7.59 10.48
CA GLY A 71 0.03 7.92 9.55
C GLY A 71 1.39 7.31 9.88
N LYS A 72 1.59 6.70 11.06
CA LYS A 72 2.88 6.14 11.47
C LYS A 72 3.26 4.90 10.68
N ALA A 73 2.29 4.07 10.36
CA ALA A 73 2.49 2.90 9.52
C ALA A 73 2.98 3.27 8.09
N ILE A 74 2.55 4.43 7.58
CA ILE A 74 3.01 4.96 6.28
C ILE A 74 4.48 5.38 6.39
N GLY A 75 4.83 6.17 7.41
CA GLY A 75 6.21 6.57 7.68
C GLY A 75 7.15 5.38 7.86
N ALA A 76 6.72 4.37 8.62
CA ALA A 76 7.46 3.13 8.81
C ALA A 76 7.70 2.39 7.50
N LEU A 77 6.69 2.30 6.63
CA LEU A 77 6.83 1.62 5.35
C LEU A 77 7.81 2.35 4.43
N VAL A 78 7.74 3.68 4.38
CA VAL A 78 8.65 4.51 3.58
C VAL A 78 10.09 4.33 4.05
N ASP A 79 10.34 4.35 5.36
CA ASP A 79 11.67 4.12 5.92
C ASP A 79 12.15 2.67 5.72
N ALA A 80 11.26 1.68 5.79
CA ALA A 80 11.62 0.28 5.50
C ALA A 80 11.97 0.05 4.02
N VAL A 81 11.39 0.83 3.10
CA VAL A 81 11.70 0.77 1.67
C VAL A 81 12.99 1.53 1.35
N ALA A 82 13.20 2.70 1.95
CA ALA A 82 14.41 3.49 1.81
C ALA A 82 14.81 4.08 3.18
N PRO A 83 15.71 3.38 3.91
CA PRO A 83 16.13 3.80 5.24
C PRO A 83 16.71 5.21 5.26
N GLY A 84 16.21 6.04 6.15
CA GLY A 84 16.63 7.43 6.31
C GLY A 84 15.65 8.46 5.74
N LEU A 85 14.59 8.04 5.05
CA LEU A 85 13.52 8.97 4.65
C LEU A 85 12.64 9.39 5.84
N CYS A 86 12.23 8.44 6.69
CA CYS A 86 11.40 8.73 7.86
C CYS A 86 12.02 8.14 9.15
N PRO A 87 13.29 8.40 9.50
CA PRO A 87 14.01 7.65 10.54
C PRO A 87 13.41 7.79 11.94
N ASP A 88 12.61 8.82 12.18
CA ASP A 88 11.97 9.15 13.46
C ASP A 88 10.48 8.81 13.50
N TRP A 89 9.96 8.05 12.53
CA TRP A 89 8.55 7.65 12.45
C TRP A 89 8.01 7.04 13.75
N GLN A 90 8.87 6.38 14.53
CA GLN A 90 8.51 5.79 15.83
C GLN A 90 8.09 6.85 16.86
N ASN A 91 8.65 8.06 16.77
CA ASN A 91 8.45 9.15 17.72
C ASN A 91 7.31 10.10 17.32
N TRP A 92 6.72 9.94 16.13
CA TRP A 92 5.60 10.77 15.67
C TRP A 92 4.39 10.65 16.59
N ASP A 93 3.69 11.77 16.79
CA ASP A 93 2.45 11.84 17.57
C ASP A 93 1.30 11.21 16.76
N PRO A 94 0.63 10.14 17.26
CA PRO A 94 -0.51 9.54 16.58
C PRO A 94 -1.70 10.49 16.35
N LYS A 95 -1.77 11.61 17.09
CA LYS A 95 -2.82 12.62 16.93
C LYS A 95 -2.63 13.47 15.68
N ASP A 96 -1.41 13.58 15.17
CA ASP A 96 -1.06 14.38 14.00
C ASP A 96 -1.14 13.56 12.70
N ALA A 97 -2.12 12.65 12.63
CA ALA A 97 -2.32 11.68 11.56
C ALA A 97 -2.18 12.25 10.14
N ALA A 98 -2.82 13.40 9.88
CA ALA A 98 -2.78 14.04 8.56
C ALA A 98 -1.38 14.55 8.20
N GLN A 99 -0.65 15.08 9.18
CA GLN A 99 0.73 15.54 8.99
C GLN A 99 1.67 14.36 8.78
N ASN A 100 1.57 13.33 9.63
CA ASN A 100 2.35 12.10 9.51
C ASN A 100 2.19 11.46 8.12
N ALA A 101 0.94 11.33 7.66
CA ALA A 101 0.64 10.78 6.34
C ALA A 101 1.17 11.67 5.22
N ALA A 102 0.98 12.99 5.30
CA ALA A 102 1.45 13.92 4.28
C ALA A 102 2.98 13.90 4.17
N GLU A 103 3.69 13.93 5.29
CA GLU A 103 5.15 13.88 5.32
C GLU A 103 5.68 12.61 4.66
N ALA A 104 5.18 11.45 5.07
CA ALA A 104 5.59 10.17 4.49
C ALA A 104 5.26 10.05 2.99
N MET A 105 4.05 10.47 2.58
CA MET A 105 3.62 10.39 1.18
C MET A 105 4.38 11.36 0.29
N ASN A 106 4.71 12.57 0.76
CA ASN A 106 5.54 13.52 0.02
C ASN A 106 6.96 12.98 -0.19
N LEU A 107 7.56 12.40 0.85
CA LEU A 107 8.89 11.77 0.73
C LEU A 107 8.88 10.58 -0.22
N ALA A 108 7.80 9.78 -0.22
CA ALA A 108 7.63 8.68 -1.16
C ALA A 108 7.50 9.17 -2.61
N ASP A 109 6.80 10.28 -2.85
CA ASP A 109 6.69 10.88 -4.18
C ASP A 109 8.05 11.43 -4.65
N ASP A 110 8.69 12.26 -3.82
CA ASP A 110 9.94 12.95 -4.15
C ASP A 110 11.13 12.00 -4.37
N TRP A 111 11.23 10.92 -3.59
CA TRP A 111 12.41 10.05 -3.56
C TRP A 111 12.20 8.65 -4.12
N LEU A 112 10.97 8.14 -4.08
CA LEU A 112 10.64 6.79 -4.53
C LEU A 112 9.77 6.79 -5.80
N ASN A 113 9.38 7.98 -6.29
CA ASN A 113 8.52 8.15 -7.46
C ASN A 113 7.20 7.37 -7.30
N ILE A 114 6.64 7.42 -6.09
CA ILE A 114 5.34 6.83 -5.74
C ILE A 114 4.30 7.97 -5.76
N PRO A 115 3.44 8.05 -6.78
CA PRO A 115 2.45 9.13 -6.88
C PRO A 115 1.38 9.01 -5.78
N GLN A 116 0.86 10.16 -5.34
CA GLN A 116 -0.23 10.26 -4.36
C GLN A 116 -1.61 9.90 -4.93
#